data_AF-A0A921N1G7-F1
#
_entry.id   AF-A0A921N1G7-F1
#
_cell.length_a   1.000
_cell.length_b   1.000
_cell.length_c   1.000
_cell.angle_alpha   90.00
_cell.angle_beta   90.00
_cell.angle_gamma   90.00
#
_symmetry.space_group_name_H-M   'P 1'
#
loop_
_entity.id
_entity.type
_entity.pdbx_description
1 polymer ?
#
loop_
_entity_poly.entity_id
_entity_poly.type
_entity_poly.pdbx_seq_one_letter_code
_entity_poly.pdbx_strand_id
1 'polypeptide(L)'
;MYSPIVQNERHINVLKEILKDKLGYKKNLNRIESLVVIANPSTIINKKYAPINIANKIIRNDQLIQTISNVEKDKKINWVFIQDDMEKIATCLKAHHKDIDIDYVNKYCLEKENQEDSEDLVIKNDEMDEKIRYKLRGYRLKVSNRENLKPYMVFSNDTMEEVISAKPRCIDELMKVK
;
A
#
# COMPACT_ATOMS: atom_id res chain seq x y z
N MET A 1 4.23 0.90 -18.00
CA MET A 1 3.59 -0.01 -17.02
C MET A 1 3.49 -1.38 -17.69
N TYR A 2 4.07 -2.44 -17.11
CA TYR A 2 4.02 -3.78 -17.71
C TYR A 2 2.64 -4.40 -17.53
N SER A 3 2.20 -5.20 -18.50
CA SER A 3 0.97 -6.00 -18.36
C SER A 3 1.16 -7.04 -17.23
N PRO A 4 0.16 -7.25 -16.36
CA PRO A 4 0.23 -8.24 -15.27
C PRO A 4 0.61 -9.64 -15.74
N ILE A 5 0.22 -10.01 -16.96
CA ILE A 5 0.50 -11.31 -17.57
C ILE A 5 2.00 -11.46 -17.85
N VAL A 6 2.58 -10.44 -18.50
CA VAL A 6 4.01 -10.39 -18.84
C VAL A 6 4.86 -10.33 -17.57
N GLN A 7 4.39 -9.60 -16.55
CA GLN A 7 5.06 -9.56 -15.26
C GLN A 7 5.10 -10.95 -14.59
N ASN A 8 3.96 -11.65 -14.59
CA ASN A 8 3.89 -12.99 -14.00
C ASN A 8 4.76 -14.00 -14.77
N GLU A 9 4.76 -13.95 -16.10
CA GLU A 9 5.66 -14.78 -16.93
C GLU A 9 7.13 -14.54 -16.58
N ARG A 10 7.55 -13.28 -16.38
CA ARG A 10 8.91 -12.96 -15.94
C ARG A 10 9.24 -13.56 -14.59
N HIS A 11 8.33 -13.44 -13.62
CA HIS A 11 8.54 -14.02 -12.28
C HIS A 11 8.71 -15.54 -12.35
N ILE A 12 7.92 -16.23 -13.18
CA ILE A 12 8.06 -17.67 -13.38
C ILE A 12 9.37 -18.03 -14.09
N ASN A 13 9.82 -17.22 -15.04
CA ASN A 13 11.10 -17.47 -15.70
C ASN A 13 12.28 -17.36 -14.73
N VAL A 14 12.29 -16.33 -13.87
CA VAL A 14 13.30 -16.19 -12.80
C VAL A 14 13.26 -17.39 -11.86
N LEU A 15 12.06 -17.82 -11.45
CA LEU A 15 11.89 -19.01 -10.62
C LEU A 15 12.44 -20.27 -11.30
N LYS A 16 12.18 -20.44 -12.60
CA LYS A 16 12.68 -21.58 -13.40
C LYS A 16 14.20 -21.56 -13.52
N GLU A 17 14.83 -20.40 -13.64
CA GLU A 17 16.30 -20.27 -13.66
C GLU A 17 16.91 -20.70 -12.33
N ILE A 18 16.43 -20.17 -11.21
CA ILE A 18 16.91 -20.54 -9.86
C ILE A 18 16.78 -22.05 -9.62
N LEU A 19 15.66 -22.64 -10.04
CA LEU A 19 15.42 -24.08 -9.88
C LEU A 19 16.26 -24.94 -10.83
N LYS A 20 16.55 -24.48 -12.06
CA LYS A 20 17.47 -25.18 -12.98
C LYS A 20 18.88 -25.24 -12.41
N ASP A 21 19.37 -24.11 -11.90
CA ASP A 21 20.75 -23.98 -11.44
C ASP A 21 21.03 -24.83 -10.21
N LYS A 22 20.08 -24.91 -9.26
CA LYS A 22 20.28 -25.65 -8.01
C LYS A 22 19.88 -27.12 -8.04
N LEU A 23 18.91 -27.50 -8.87
CA LEU A 23 18.31 -28.84 -8.79
C LEU A 23 18.44 -29.67 -10.08
N GLY A 24 18.96 -29.09 -11.17
CA GLY A 24 19.21 -29.82 -12.41
C GLY A 24 17.94 -30.32 -13.14
N TYR A 25 16.73 -29.93 -12.71
CA TYR A 25 15.45 -30.32 -13.33
C TYR A 25 15.24 -29.63 -14.69
N LYS A 26 16.03 -29.94 -15.73
CA LYS A 26 15.87 -29.31 -17.06
C LYS A 26 14.58 -29.68 -17.78
N LYS A 27 13.93 -30.82 -17.46
CA LYS A 27 12.74 -31.32 -18.17
C LYS A 27 11.41 -31.19 -17.40
N ASN A 28 11.44 -31.00 -16.08
CA ASN A 28 10.26 -31.19 -15.21
C ASN A 28 9.60 -29.88 -14.76
N LEU A 29 10.23 -28.73 -15.03
CA LEU A 29 9.74 -27.40 -14.63
C LEU A 29 8.51 -26.90 -15.43
N ASN A 30 8.02 -27.68 -16.39
CA ASN A 30 6.84 -27.32 -17.19
C ASN A 30 5.55 -27.27 -16.37
N ARG A 31 5.54 -27.84 -15.15
CA ARG A 31 4.38 -27.81 -14.25
C ARG A 31 4.15 -26.45 -13.57
N ILE A 32 5.15 -25.55 -13.61
CA ILE A 32 5.01 -24.19 -13.06
C ILE A 32 4.43 -23.29 -14.16
N GLU A 33 3.14 -22.99 -14.03
CA GLU A 33 2.35 -22.20 -14.97
C GLU A 33 1.92 -20.84 -14.38
N SER A 34 1.79 -19.84 -15.26
CA SER A 34 1.30 -18.50 -14.91
C SER A 34 -0.22 -18.45 -14.97
N LEU A 35 -0.85 -18.04 -13.87
CA LEU A 35 -2.27 -17.74 -13.81
C LEU A 35 -2.46 -16.36 -13.20
N VAL A 36 -3.32 -15.54 -13.81
CA VAL A 36 -3.72 -14.23 -13.30
C VAL A 36 -5.18 -14.30 -12.88
N VAL A 37 -5.41 -14.00 -11.61
CA VAL A 37 -6.74 -14.05 -11.00
C VAL A 37 -7.23 -12.65 -10.75
N ILE A 38 -8.44 -12.35 -11.21
CA ILE A 38 -9.12 -11.09 -10.94
C ILE A 38 -10.05 -11.28 -9.74
N ALA A 39 -9.75 -10.56 -8.67
CA ALA A 39 -10.49 -10.63 -7.41
C ALA A 39 -11.72 -9.72 -7.36
N ASN A 40 -11.74 -8.62 -8.12
CA ASN A 40 -12.86 -7.68 -8.08
C ASN A 40 -14.08 -8.24 -8.86
N PRO A 41 -15.23 -8.48 -8.19
CA PRO A 41 -16.42 -9.07 -8.80
C PRO A 41 -17.05 -8.18 -9.88
N SER A 42 -16.91 -6.85 -9.79
CA SER A 42 -17.44 -5.91 -10.79
C SER A 42 -16.61 -5.87 -12.08
N THR A 43 -15.52 -6.63 -12.16
CA THR A 43 -14.64 -6.60 -13.34
C THR A 43 -15.24 -7.41 -14.49
N ILE A 44 -15.40 -6.75 -15.63
CA ILE A 44 -15.83 -7.38 -16.89
C ILE A 44 -14.58 -7.72 -17.71
N ILE A 45 -14.41 -9.00 -18.06
CA ILE A 45 -13.28 -9.49 -18.86
C ILE A 45 -13.76 -9.72 -20.29
N ASN A 46 -13.30 -8.90 -21.23
CA ASN A 46 -13.57 -9.12 -22.65
C ASN A 46 -12.52 -10.05 -23.26
N LYS A 47 -12.92 -11.28 -23.61
CA LYS A 47 -12.05 -12.28 -24.26
C LYS A 47 -12.23 -12.37 -25.77
N LYS A 48 -13.09 -11.54 -26.39
CA LYS A 48 -13.54 -11.69 -27.80
C LYS A 48 -12.40 -11.68 -28.81
N TYR A 49 -11.37 -10.87 -28.59
CA TYR A 49 -10.20 -10.74 -29.47
C TYR A 49 -8.91 -11.26 -28.84
N ALA A 50 -9.00 -11.92 -27.68
CA ALA A 50 -7.83 -12.41 -26.96
C ALA A 50 -7.36 -13.73 -27.59
N PRO A 51 -6.05 -13.91 -27.84
CA PRO A 51 -5.54 -15.21 -28.26
C PRO A 51 -5.75 -16.26 -27.16
N ILE A 52 -6.01 -17.51 -27.54
CA ILE A 52 -6.32 -18.63 -26.63
C ILE A 52 -5.32 -18.70 -25.46
N ASN A 53 -4.02 -18.56 -25.77
CA ASN A 53 -2.95 -18.65 -24.78
C ASN A 53 -3.03 -17.58 -23.67
N ILE A 54 -3.59 -16.42 -23.97
CA ILE A 54 -3.76 -15.32 -23.02
C ILE A 54 -5.13 -15.44 -22.33
N ALA A 55 -6.17 -15.81 -23.08
CA ALA A 55 -7.52 -15.96 -22.56
C ALA A 55 -7.63 -17.03 -21.46
N ASN A 56 -6.84 -18.11 -21.56
CA ASN A 56 -6.79 -19.18 -20.57
C ASN A 56 -5.99 -18.81 -19.31
N LYS A 57 -5.05 -17.86 -19.41
CA LYS A 57 -4.24 -17.39 -18.28
C LYS A 57 -4.97 -16.41 -17.37
N ILE A 58 -6.13 -15.90 -17.79
CA ILE A 58 -6.91 -14.91 -17.04
C ILE A 58 -8.21 -15.54 -16.58
N ILE A 59 -8.43 -15.56 -15.27
CA ILE A 59 -9.66 -16.08 -14.67
C ILE A 59 -10.24 -15.12 -13.64
N ARG A 60 -11.53 -15.29 -13.34
CA ARG A 60 -12.18 -14.67 -12.19
C ARG A 60 -11.92 -15.54 -10.95
N ASN A 61 -11.89 -14.93 -9.77
CA ASN A 61 -11.73 -15.61 -8.50
C ASN A 61 -12.61 -16.86 -8.34
N ASP A 62 -13.90 -16.77 -8.71
CA ASP A 62 -14.86 -17.88 -8.56
C ASP A 62 -14.47 -19.14 -9.35
N GLN A 63 -13.70 -18.98 -10.42
CA GLN A 63 -13.27 -20.09 -11.29
C GLN A 63 -11.98 -20.77 -10.80
N LEU A 64 -11.31 -20.19 -9.79
CA LEU A 64 -10.00 -20.66 -9.33
C LEU A 64 -10.01 -22.12 -8.90
N ILE A 65 -10.97 -22.51 -8.07
CA ILE A 65 -11.11 -23.89 -7.57
C ILE A 65 -11.31 -24.85 -8.73
N GLN A 66 -12.23 -24.51 -9.66
CA GLN A 66 -12.51 -25.35 -10.82
C GLN A 66 -11.28 -25.49 -11.72
N THR A 67 -10.54 -24.41 -11.97
CA THR A 67 -9.30 -24.48 -12.75
C THR A 67 -8.24 -25.35 -12.09
N ILE A 68 -8.04 -25.25 -10.78
CA ILE A 68 -7.07 -26.08 -10.05
C ILE A 68 -7.46 -27.56 -10.15
N SER A 69 -8.73 -27.89 -9.90
CA SER A 69 -9.23 -29.26 -10.04
C SER A 69 -9.11 -29.80 -11.46
N ASN A 70 -9.28 -28.96 -12.49
CA ASN A 70 -9.11 -29.37 -13.87
C ASN A 70 -7.64 -29.64 -14.20
N VAL A 71 -6.72 -28.80 -13.72
CA VAL A 71 -5.26 -29.00 -13.89
C VAL A 71 -4.79 -30.25 -13.17
N GLU A 72 -5.32 -30.54 -11.97
CA GLU A 72 -5.00 -31.75 -11.22
C GLU A 72 -5.46 -33.03 -11.94
N LYS A 73 -6.65 -33.00 -12.55
CA LYS A 73 -7.22 -34.12 -13.31
C LYS A 73 -6.55 -34.32 -14.67
N ASP A 74 -5.82 -33.34 -15.19
CA ASP A 74 -5.16 -33.44 -16.48
C ASP A 74 -3.98 -34.42 -16.41
N LYS A 75 -4.25 -35.68 -16.76
CA LYS A 75 -3.29 -36.80 -16.72
C LYS A 75 -2.11 -36.65 -17.70
N LYS A 76 -2.08 -35.60 -18.52
CA LYS A 76 -0.94 -35.30 -19.41
C LYS A 76 0.35 -35.00 -18.63
N ILE A 77 0.24 -34.60 -17.37
CA ILE A 77 1.38 -34.25 -16.52
C ILE A 77 1.71 -35.45 -15.62
N ASN A 78 2.56 -36.35 -16.13
CA ASN A 78 2.96 -37.59 -15.43
C ASN A 78 3.89 -37.37 -14.21
N TRP A 79 4.25 -36.12 -13.90
CA TRP A 79 5.26 -35.84 -12.89
C TRP A 79 4.66 -35.11 -11.69
N VAL A 80 4.55 -35.82 -10.57
CA VAL A 80 4.18 -35.29 -9.24
C VAL A 80 5.46 -34.94 -8.50
N PHE A 81 5.50 -33.78 -7.83
CA PHE A 81 6.60 -33.46 -6.93
C PHE A 81 6.63 -34.48 -5.78
N ILE A 82 7.73 -35.20 -5.65
CA ILE A 82 7.96 -36.08 -4.49
C ILE A 82 8.24 -35.18 -3.28
N GLN A 83 7.93 -35.65 -2.07
CA GLN A 83 8.16 -34.90 -0.83
C GLN A 83 9.60 -34.35 -0.72
N ASP A 84 10.59 -35.16 -1.06
CA ASP A 84 12.02 -34.76 -1.07
C ASP A 84 12.30 -33.61 -2.05
N ASP A 85 11.67 -33.63 -3.24
CA ASP A 85 11.77 -32.55 -4.21
C ASP A 85 11.10 -31.26 -3.67
N MET A 86 9.94 -31.39 -3.02
CA MET A 86 9.24 -30.26 -2.40
C MET A 86 10.09 -29.60 -1.31
N GLU A 87 10.74 -30.40 -0.46
CA GLU A 87 11.59 -29.90 0.62
C GLU A 87 12.84 -29.19 0.08
N LYS A 88 13.47 -29.74 -0.97
CA LYS A 88 14.59 -29.10 -1.65
C LYS A 88 14.18 -27.77 -2.29
N ILE A 89 13.02 -27.71 -2.94
CA ILE A 89 12.48 -26.47 -3.52
C ILE A 89 12.22 -25.44 -2.42
N ALA A 90 11.58 -25.83 -1.32
CA ALA A 90 11.28 -24.94 -0.20
C ALA A 90 12.57 -24.36 0.42
N THR A 91 13.57 -25.21 0.64
CA THR A 91 14.88 -24.79 1.17
C THR A 91 15.59 -23.84 0.21
N CYS A 92 15.53 -24.10 -1.09
CA CYS A 92 16.08 -23.23 -2.11
C CYS A 92 15.40 -21.85 -2.12
N LEU A 93 14.07 -21.80 -2.06
CA LEU A 93 13.31 -20.55 -2.04
C LEU A 93 13.59 -19.74 -0.79
N LYS A 94 13.64 -20.39 0.38
CA LYS A 94 13.96 -19.74 1.65
C LYS A 94 15.35 -19.12 1.62
N ALA A 95 16.33 -19.77 1.01
CA ALA A 95 17.70 -19.25 0.91
C ALA A 95 17.82 -18.01 0.00
N HIS A 96 16.95 -17.84 -0.99
CA HIS A 96 16.95 -16.67 -1.89
C HIS A 96 15.92 -15.61 -1.50
N HIS A 97 15.15 -15.85 -0.44
CA HIS A 97 14.22 -14.86 0.06
C HIS A 97 15.00 -13.62 0.51
N LYS A 98 14.57 -12.47 0.00
CA LYS A 98 15.01 -11.16 0.47
C LYS A 98 13.78 -10.45 0.99
N ASP A 99 13.83 -10.05 2.25
CA ASP A 99 12.80 -9.20 2.82
C ASP A 99 12.77 -7.90 2.02
N ILE A 100 11.58 -7.57 1.51
CA ILE A 100 11.37 -6.28 0.86
C ILE A 100 10.84 -5.35 1.95
N ASP A 101 11.72 -4.54 2.52
CA ASP A 101 11.32 -3.45 3.39
C ASP A 101 10.70 -2.34 2.53
N ILE A 102 9.37 -2.28 2.50
CA ILE A 102 8.63 -1.27 1.78
C ILE A 102 8.00 -0.35 2.81
N ASP A 103 8.52 0.86 2.92
CA ASP A 103 7.86 1.90 3.70
C ASP A 103 6.61 2.39 2.96
N TYR A 104 5.46 1.83 3.33
CA TYR A 104 4.15 2.17 2.78
C TYR A 104 3.76 3.63 3.03
N VAL A 105 4.26 4.25 4.10
CA VAL A 105 3.96 5.64 4.46
C VAL A 105 4.53 6.57 3.40
N ASN A 106 5.81 6.36 3.05
CA ASN A 106 6.47 7.13 2.01
C ASN A 106 5.99 6.76 0.60
N LYS A 107 5.70 5.47 0.33
CA LYS A 107 5.30 5.00 -1.00
C LYS A 107 3.94 5.53 -1.45
N TYR A 108 2.99 5.65 -0.52
CA TYR A 108 1.61 6.06 -0.83
C TYR A 108 1.27 7.45 -0.30
N CYS A 109 2.26 8.19 0.23
CA CYS A 109 2.05 9.48 0.90
C CYS A 109 0.86 9.42 1.87
N LEU A 110 0.76 8.33 2.64
CA LEU A 110 -0.31 8.20 3.63
C LEU A 110 -0.01 9.22 4.73
N GLU A 111 -0.76 10.32 4.76
CA GLU A 111 -0.90 11.10 5.98
C GLU A 111 -1.43 10.11 7.03
N LYS A 112 -0.73 9.97 8.15
CA LYS A 112 -1.24 9.18 9.27
C LYS A 112 -2.53 9.87 9.72
N GLU A 113 -3.68 9.43 9.22
CA GLU A 113 -4.95 9.71 9.85
C GLU A 113 -4.80 9.17 11.27
N ASN A 114 -4.78 10.08 12.24
CA ASN A 114 -4.73 9.76 13.65
C ASN A 114 -6.03 9.03 14.00
N GLN A 115 -6.04 7.70 13.81
CA GLN A 115 -6.87 6.84 14.61
C GLN A 115 -6.13 6.67 15.93
N GLU A 116 -6.64 7.43 16.90
CA GLU A 116 -6.51 7.19 18.33
C GLU A 116 -6.61 5.69 18.59
N ASP A 117 -5.51 5.09 19.06
CA ASP A 117 -5.53 4.28 20.26
C ASP A 117 -4.10 3.85 20.62
N SER A 118 -3.75 4.16 21.88
CA SER A 118 -2.72 3.50 22.71
C SER A 118 -1.29 4.08 22.69
N GLU A 119 -1.11 5.08 23.57
CA GLU A 119 -0.05 5.16 24.59
C GLU A 119 1.32 5.85 24.38
N ASP A 120 1.65 6.44 23.22
CA ASP A 120 2.92 7.21 23.07
C ASP A 120 2.73 8.69 22.63
N LEU A 121 1.81 9.43 23.26
CA LEU A 121 1.36 10.77 22.85
C LEU A 121 2.06 11.99 23.48
N VAL A 122 3.24 11.87 24.09
CA VAL A 122 3.77 13.02 24.86
C VAL A 122 4.61 14.03 24.05
N ILE A 123 5.04 13.74 22.81
CA ILE A 123 6.14 14.56 22.18
C ILE A 123 5.75 15.34 20.89
N LYS A 124 4.54 15.21 20.32
CA LYS A 124 4.25 15.80 18.97
C LYS A 124 3.34 17.04 18.91
N ASN A 125 2.84 17.58 20.03
CA ASN A 125 1.92 18.72 19.99
C ASN A 125 2.62 20.10 19.89
N ASP A 126 3.86 20.23 20.37
CA ASP A 126 4.51 21.55 20.48
C ASP A 126 4.87 22.19 19.12
N GLU A 127 5.27 21.42 18.11
CA GLU A 127 5.67 21.97 16.81
C GLU A 127 4.50 22.60 16.03
N MET A 128 3.31 22.00 16.16
CA MET A 128 2.11 22.52 15.49
C MET A 128 1.62 23.80 16.17
N ASP A 129 1.65 23.83 17.51
CA ASP A 129 1.18 24.97 18.29
C ASP A 129 2.11 26.19 18.11
N GLU A 130 3.43 25.98 18.01
CA GLU A 130 4.38 27.04 17.64
C GLU A 130 4.14 27.63 16.24
N LYS A 131 3.79 26.78 15.27
CA LYS A 131 3.44 27.23 13.93
C LYS A 131 2.17 28.09 13.92
N ILE A 132 1.19 27.75 14.77
CA ILE A 132 -0.06 28.52 14.92
C ILE A 132 0.24 29.86 15.61
N ARG A 133 1.04 29.88 16.68
CA ARG A 133 1.50 31.13 17.35
C ARG A 133 2.15 32.09 16.37
N TYR A 134 3.05 31.59 15.53
CA TYR A 134 3.73 32.41 14.53
C TYR A 134 2.74 33.06 13.55
N LYS A 135 1.77 32.28 13.04
CA LYS A 135 0.74 32.80 12.13
C LYS A 135 -0.17 33.84 12.79
N LEU A 136 -0.59 33.62 14.03
CA LEU A 136 -1.43 34.56 14.78
C LEU A 136 -0.70 35.87 15.08
N ARG A 137 0.59 35.82 15.47
CA ARG A 137 1.42 37.03 15.62
C ARG A 137 1.54 37.79 14.30
N GLY A 138 1.75 37.08 13.20
CA GLY A 138 1.82 37.69 11.86
C GLY A 138 0.50 38.36 11.47
N TYR A 139 -0.64 37.73 11.75
CA TYR A 139 -1.96 38.32 11.51
C TYR A 139 -2.18 39.57 12.38
N ARG A 140 -1.85 39.49 13.68
CA ARG A 140 -1.96 40.61 14.62
C ARG A 140 -1.19 41.84 14.15
N LEU A 141 0.05 41.66 13.68
CA LEU A 141 0.88 42.73 13.16
C LEU A 141 0.29 43.35 11.87
N LYS A 142 -0.21 42.51 10.95
CA LYS A 142 -0.83 42.98 9.70
C LYS A 142 -2.09 43.81 9.94
N VAL A 143 -2.95 43.38 10.86
CA VAL A 143 -4.19 44.11 11.21
C VAL A 143 -3.86 45.39 11.96
N SER A 144 -2.93 45.33 12.92
CA SER A 144 -2.42 46.49 13.65
C SER A 144 -1.89 47.58 12.71
N ASN A 145 -1.09 47.20 11.71
CA ASN A 145 -0.56 48.13 10.70
C ASN A 145 -1.66 48.68 9.76
N ARG A 146 -2.68 47.89 9.46
CA ARG A 146 -3.80 48.30 8.58
C ARG A 146 -4.73 49.30 9.26
N GLU A 147 -5.11 48.99 10.49
CA GLU A 147 -6.06 49.80 11.28
C GLU A 147 -5.36 50.89 12.10
N ASN A 148 -4.02 50.98 12.02
CA ASN A 148 -3.17 51.88 12.81
C ASN A 148 -3.42 51.79 14.33
N LEU A 149 -3.68 50.57 14.81
CA LEU A 149 -3.91 50.25 16.22
C LEU A 149 -2.71 49.55 16.82
N LYS A 150 -2.52 49.62 18.14
CA LYS A 150 -1.43 48.86 18.79
C LYS A 150 -1.74 47.35 18.75
N PRO A 151 -0.76 46.46 18.56
CA PRO A 151 -1.00 45.03 18.37
C PRO A 151 -1.87 44.35 19.42
N TYR A 152 -1.71 44.71 20.70
CA TYR A 152 -2.49 44.14 21.81
C TYR A 152 -3.96 44.56 21.81
N MET A 153 -4.34 45.58 21.04
CA MET A 153 -5.74 46.02 20.88
C MET A 153 -6.51 45.16 19.88
N VAL A 154 -5.82 44.38 19.03
CA VAL A 154 -6.47 43.43 18.12
C VAL A 154 -6.86 42.17 18.90
N PHE A 155 -5.92 41.62 19.68
CA PHE A 155 -6.14 40.61 20.71
C PHE A 155 -4.89 40.51 21.62
N SER A 156 -5.13 40.17 22.89
CA SER A 156 -4.08 40.02 23.92
C SER A 156 -3.20 38.79 23.68
N ASN A 157 -2.13 38.64 24.44
CA ASN A 157 -1.38 37.38 24.41
C ASN A 157 -2.22 36.25 25.03
N ASP A 158 -2.98 36.53 26.09
CA ASP A 158 -3.80 35.52 26.78
C ASP A 158 -4.86 34.92 25.86
N THR A 159 -5.60 35.78 25.13
CA THR A 159 -6.55 35.34 24.09
C THR A 159 -5.88 34.56 22.96
N MET A 160 -4.62 34.87 22.62
CA MET A 160 -3.86 34.09 21.62
C MET A 160 -3.62 32.65 22.11
N GLU A 161 -3.24 32.49 23.38
CA GLU A 161 -3.05 31.19 24.02
C GLU A 161 -4.35 30.40 24.10
N GLU A 162 -5.45 31.06 24.47
CA GLU A 162 -6.75 30.42 24.55
C GLU A 162 -7.24 29.95 23.18
N VAL A 163 -6.99 30.71 22.10
CA VAL A 163 -7.31 30.28 20.73
C VAL A 163 -6.49 29.06 20.32
N ILE A 164 -5.22 28.98 20.72
CA ILE A 164 -4.34 27.83 20.43
C ILE A 164 -4.80 26.60 21.20
N SER A 165 -5.26 26.78 22.44
CA SER A 165 -5.79 25.71 23.29
C SER A 165 -7.14 25.20 22.80
N ALA A 166 -8.08 26.11 22.48
CA ALA A 166 -9.44 25.77 22.07
C ALA A 166 -9.56 25.30 20.61
N LYS A 167 -8.59 25.65 19.74
CA LYS A 167 -8.56 25.33 18.29
C LYS A 167 -9.93 25.48 17.59
N PRO A 168 -10.58 26.66 17.67
CA PRO A 168 -11.93 26.85 17.15
C PRO A 168 -11.94 26.67 15.62
N ARG A 169 -12.90 25.89 15.11
CA ARG A 169 -13.08 25.62 13.69
C ARG A 169 -14.20 26.45 13.06
N CYS A 170 -15.04 27.09 13.88
CA CYS A 170 -16.12 27.95 13.43
C CYS A 170 -16.16 29.30 14.18
N ILE A 171 -16.89 30.27 13.63
CA ILE A 171 -17.02 31.63 14.20
C ILE A 171 -17.68 31.57 15.59
N ASP A 172 -18.67 30.69 15.77
CA ASP A 172 -19.39 30.53 17.05
C ASP A 172 -18.50 30.00 18.17
N GLU A 173 -17.51 29.18 17.84
CA GLU A 173 -16.50 28.68 18.78
C GLU A 173 -15.47 29.76 19.11
N LEU A 174 -15.06 30.56 18.12
CA LEU A 174 -14.12 31.67 18.33
C LEU A 174 -14.71 32.74 19.27
N MET A 175 -16.01 33.01 19.17
CA MET A 175 -16.71 33.96 20.06
C MET A 175 -16.80 33.51 21.53
N LYS A 176 -16.52 32.23 21.82
CA LYS A 176 -16.52 31.70 23.19
C LYS A 176 -15.17 31.87 23.89
N VAL A 177 -14.12 32.21 23.16
CA VAL A 177 -12.79 32.54 23.68
C VAL A 177 -12.82 33.95 24.28
N LYS A 178 -12.27 34.17 25.48
CA LYS A 178 -12.42 35.44 26.22
C LYS A 178 -11.13 36.21 26.43
#